data_AF-J9F6D5-F1
#
_entry.id   AF-J9F6D5-F1
#
_cell.length_a   1.000
_cell.length_b   1.000
_cell.length_c   1.000
_cell.angle_alpha   90.00
_cell.angle_beta   90.00
_cell.angle_gamma   90.00
#
_symmetry.space_group_name_H-M   'P 1'
#
loop_
_entity.id
_entity.type
_entity.pdbx_description
1 polymer ?
#
loop_
_entity_poly.entity_id
_entity_poly.type
_entity_poly.pdbx_seq_one_letter_code
_entity_poly.pdbx_strand_id
1 'polypeptide(L)'
;MSIHAISCRFISKRFGGIVPSTSANIILSLPSSAIWKNYDNKRNLSNDTYFDIAAELQAHPVVQWFDRSVKASCNYAQSLIETFGLSSTPLEHLGLYTWWKPSSWYRVLLEFLHTNYELSWLTTIICGIRSRVSSVMLYSSNVGLFFTQYCGIKKMAEVVYPSWTRSGTLSFTDLTVSDPAFLLPTLTAICFTFATKKWIEILQMQKTVSNWMLGLKPYNTIYPIAACSFFVASNVPSIVCIYWITSSLISNIHATVLRTRTVHSLLHLPAVCSDPAETRRIELLNYVSEMRWRRASETLGVQKKVAEIEKKSQNDDLSRSLAKETENIESQKDLLFREPWNVIY
;
A
#
# COMPACT_ATOMS: atom_id res chain seq x y z
N MET A 1 17.35 -9.00 -11.34
CA MET A 1 16.21 -9.85 -11.75
C MET A 1 15.43 -9.11 -12.84
N SER A 2 15.54 -9.58 -14.09
CA SER A 2 14.99 -8.94 -15.28
C SER A 2 13.45 -8.91 -15.23
N ILE A 3 12.86 -7.80 -15.68
CA ILE A 3 11.40 -7.55 -15.76
C ILE A 3 10.66 -8.71 -16.46
N HIS A 4 11.34 -9.37 -17.39
CA HIS A 4 10.86 -10.57 -18.09
C HIS A 4 10.52 -11.72 -17.12
N ALA A 5 11.35 -11.96 -16.11
CA ALA A 5 11.14 -13.07 -15.16
C ALA A 5 9.96 -12.82 -14.21
N ILE A 6 9.65 -11.55 -13.88
CA ILE A 6 8.54 -11.20 -12.98
C ILE A 6 7.22 -11.22 -13.74
N SER A 7 7.19 -10.68 -14.96
CA SER A 7 5.99 -10.70 -15.81
C SER A 7 5.60 -12.13 -16.17
N CYS A 8 6.57 -12.97 -16.57
CA CYS A 8 6.31 -14.39 -16.85
C CYS A 8 5.82 -15.17 -15.61
N ARG A 9 6.35 -14.89 -14.41
CA ARG A 9 5.88 -15.51 -13.15
C ARG A 9 4.47 -15.05 -12.74
N PHE A 10 4.12 -13.80 -13.02
CA PHE A 10 2.79 -13.26 -12.69
C PHE A 10 1.73 -13.81 -13.63
N ILE A 11 2.05 -13.91 -14.92
CA ILE A 11 1.22 -14.55 -15.94
C ILE A 11 1.07 -16.04 -15.65
N SER A 12 2.15 -16.76 -15.29
CA SER A 12 2.07 -18.19 -14.97
C SER A 12 1.25 -18.49 -13.70
N LYS A 13 1.26 -17.61 -12.70
CA LYS A 13 0.47 -17.78 -11.46
C LYS A 13 -1.01 -17.43 -11.63
N ARG A 14 -1.35 -16.41 -12.44
CA ARG A 14 -2.72 -15.92 -12.55
C ARG A 14 -3.61 -16.79 -13.45
N PHE A 15 -3.02 -17.54 -14.37
CA PHE A 15 -3.73 -18.52 -15.21
C PHE A 15 -3.86 -19.92 -14.58
N GLY A 16 -3.35 -20.12 -13.35
CA GLY A 16 -3.40 -21.39 -12.62
C GLY A 16 -4.52 -21.51 -11.59
N GLY A 17 -5.63 -20.76 -11.70
CA GLY A 17 -6.72 -20.81 -10.74
C GLY A 17 -8.04 -20.25 -11.28
N ILE A 18 -9.08 -21.08 -11.18
CA ILE A 18 -10.46 -20.90 -11.68
C ILE A 18 -11.13 -19.64 -11.10
N VAL A 19 -11.83 -18.86 -11.94
CA VAL A 19 -13.06 -18.11 -11.56
C VAL A 19 -14.04 -18.11 -12.75
N PRO A 20 -15.35 -18.41 -12.54
CA PRO A 20 -16.31 -18.64 -13.62
C PRO A 20 -17.08 -17.39 -14.08
N SER A 21 -17.55 -17.49 -15.33
CA SER A 21 -18.76 -16.96 -15.96
C SER A 21 -19.21 -15.53 -15.66
N THR A 22 -19.07 -14.63 -16.63
CA THR A 22 -20.23 -14.12 -17.41
C THR A 22 -19.78 -13.27 -18.60
N SER A 23 -20.22 -13.70 -19.79
CA SER A 23 -20.39 -12.94 -21.05
C SER A 23 -19.24 -12.08 -21.59
N ALA A 24 -18.39 -12.70 -22.42
CA ALA A 24 -18.10 -12.28 -23.81
C ALA A 24 -16.92 -13.11 -24.34
N ASN A 25 -17.10 -13.75 -25.49
CA ASN A 25 -16.17 -14.71 -26.08
C ASN A 25 -14.76 -14.12 -26.31
N ILE A 26 -13.80 -14.52 -25.47
CA ILE A 26 -12.38 -14.51 -25.81
C ILE A 26 -11.92 -15.97 -25.79
N ILE A 27 -11.86 -16.59 -26.97
CA ILE A 27 -11.23 -17.89 -27.14
C ILE A 27 -9.72 -17.66 -27.05
N LEU A 28 -9.16 -17.78 -25.84
CA LEU A 28 -7.72 -17.98 -25.66
C LEU A 28 -7.44 -19.46 -25.88
N SER A 29 -7.01 -19.81 -27.08
CA SER A 29 -6.46 -21.14 -27.37
C SER A 29 -5.18 -21.33 -26.55
N LEU A 30 -5.23 -22.14 -25.49
CA LEU A 30 -4.04 -22.63 -24.80
C LEU A 30 -3.22 -23.53 -25.76
N PRO A 31 -1.88 -23.48 -25.73
CA PRO A 31 -1.07 -24.38 -26.53
C PRO A 31 -1.13 -25.81 -26.00
N SER A 32 -1.47 -26.73 -26.90
CA SER A 32 -1.65 -28.17 -26.69
C SER A 32 -0.34 -28.98 -26.65
N SER A 33 0.75 -28.43 -26.10
CA SER A 33 2.04 -29.15 -25.97
C SER A 33 2.37 -29.60 -24.53
N ALA A 34 1.57 -29.24 -23.53
CA ALA A 34 1.70 -29.80 -22.18
C ALA A 34 0.85 -31.07 -22.04
N ILE A 35 1.26 -32.18 -22.67
CA ILE A 35 0.86 -33.49 -22.19
C ILE A 35 1.52 -33.66 -20.82
N TRP A 36 0.76 -33.40 -19.76
CA TRP A 36 1.16 -33.70 -18.39
C TRP A 36 1.23 -35.21 -18.21
N LYS A 37 2.36 -35.82 -18.60
CA LYS A 37 2.68 -37.20 -18.19
C LYS A 37 3.22 -37.15 -16.77
N ASN A 38 2.35 -37.51 -15.83
CA ASN A 38 2.71 -37.74 -14.44
C ASN A 38 3.52 -39.04 -14.38
N TYR A 39 4.84 -38.93 -14.36
CA TYR A 39 5.74 -40.05 -14.05
C TYR A 39 6.48 -39.69 -12.77
N ASP A 40 6.11 -40.38 -11.70
CA ASP A 40 6.79 -40.50 -10.40
C ASP A 40 7.53 -39.27 -9.85
N ASN A 41 6.79 -38.50 -9.05
CA ASN A 41 7.21 -37.73 -7.86
C ASN A 41 8.56 -36.95 -7.82
N LYS A 42 9.20 -36.66 -8.96
CA LYS A 42 10.34 -35.75 -9.07
C LYS A 42 10.12 -34.73 -10.18
N ARG A 43 9.79 -33.50 -9.78
CA ARG A 43 9.73 -32.33 -10.67
C ARG A 43 11.14 -31.83 -10.99
N ASN A 44 11.83 -32.49 -11.91
CA ASN A 44 13.04 -31.94 -12.51
C ASN A 44 12.71 -31.38 -13.89
N LEU A 45 12.59 -30.06 -13.97
CA LEU A 45 12.48 -29.33 -15.23
C LEU A 45 13.90 -29.28 -15.83
N SER A 46 14.13 -29.93 -16.97
CA SER A 46 15.39 -29.77 -17.71
C SER A 46 15.53 -28.31 -18.19
N ASN A 47 16.73 -27.73 -18.06
CA ASN A 47 16.98 -26.34 -18.44
C ASN A 47 16.65 -26.05 -19.91
N ASP A 48 16.81 -27.03 -20.80
CA ASP A 48 16.54 -26.87 -22.23
C ASP A 48 15.06 -26.62 -22.53
N THR A 49 14.17 -27.29 -21.80
CA THR A 49 12.71 -27.09 -21.92
C THR A 49 12.29 -25.68 -21.46
N TYR A 50 13.03 -25.05 -20.55
CA TYR A 50 12.78 -23.67 -20.14
C TYR A 50 13.10 -22.68 -21.26
N PHE A 51 14.18 -22.91 -22.00
CA PHE A 51 14.58 -22.05 -23.12
C PHE A 51 13.62 -22.19 -24.30
N ASP A 52 13.16 -23.40 -24.62
CA ASP A 52 12.20 -23.63 -25.70
C ASP A 52 10.83 -23.00 -25.40
N ILE A 53 10.32 -23.18 -24.18
CA ILE A 53 9.06 -22.55 -23.74
C ILE A 53 9.19 -21.03 -23.71
N ALA A 54 10.34 -20.49 -23.31
CA ALA A 54 10.59 -19.05 -23.33
C ALA A 54 10.62 -18.49 -24.77
N ALA A 55 11.26 -19.21 -25.70
CA ALA A 55 11.30 -18.84 -27.11
C ALA A 55 9.90 -18.87 -27.76
N GLU A 56 9.09 -19.88 -27.43
CA GLU A 56 7.72 -20.01 -27.92
C GLU A 56 6.76 -18.96 -27.32
N LEU A 57 6.90 -18.65 -26.01
CA LEU A 57 6.18 -17.53 -25.40
C LEU A 57 6.57 -16.18 -26.01
N GLN A 58 7.84 -16.00 -26.36
CA GLN A 58 8.34 -14.79 -26.99
C GLN A 58 7.84 -14.62 -28.44
N ALA A 59 7.48 -15.72 -29.11
CA ALA A 59 6.84 -15.71 -30.42
C ALA A 59 5.34 -15.30 -30.36
N HIS A 60 4.71 -15.29 -29.17
CA HIS A 60 3.30 -14.93 -29.04
C HIS A 60 3.07 -13.45 -29.38
N PRO A 61 2.06 -13.11 -30.22
CA PRO A 61 1.85 -11.74 -30.72
C PRO A 61 1.62 -10.71 -29.61
N VAL A 62 0.99 -11.12 -28.50
CA VAL A 62 0.79 -10.25 -27.31
C VAL A 62 2.11 -9.92 -26.62
N VAL A 63 3.04 -10.88 -26.54
CA VAL A 63 4.35 -10.66 -25.90
C VAL A 63 5.23 -9.78 -26.79
N GLN A 64 5.20 -9.99 -28.11
CA GLN A 64 5.89 -9.13 -29.06
C GLN A 64 5.33 -7.69 -29.07
N TRP A 65 4.01 -7.54 -29.03
CA TRP A 65 3.38 -6.22 -28.93
C TRP A 65 3.78 -5.50 -27.63
N PHE A 66 3.78 -6.23 -26.51
CA PHE A 66 4.22 -5.68 -25.22
C PHE A 66 5.69 -5.26 -25.25
N ASP A 67 6.57 -6.10 -25.79
CA ASP A 67 8.00 -5.79 -25.95
C ASP A 67 8.23 -4.55 -26.82
N ARG A 68 7.54 -4.44 -27.97
CA ARG A 68 7.60 -3.24 -28.82
C ARG A 68 7.12 -1.99 -28.08
N SER A 69 6.04 -2.09 -27.31
CA SER A 69 5.48 -0.98 -26.55
C SER A 69 6.44 -0.52 -25.44
N VAL A 70 7.06 -1.48 -24.74
CA VAL A 70 8.09 -1.20 -23.72
C VAL A 70 9.31 -0.53 -24.34
N LYS A 71 9.79 -1.02 -25.49
CA LYS A 71 10.92 -0.41 -26.22
C LYS A 71 10.60 1.01 -26.69
N ALA A 72 9.42 1.23 -27.28
CA ALA A 72 8.99 2.56 -27.71
C ALA A 72 8.95 3.56 -26.53
N SER A 73 8.41 3.12 -25.38
CA SER A 73 8.36 3.94 -24.16
C SER A 73 9.75 4.25 -23.60
N CYS A 74 10.66 3.26 -23.66
CA CYS A 74 12.05 3.44 -23.23
C CYS A 74 12.79 4.44 -24.14
N ASN A 75 12.64 4.32 -25.46
CA ASN A 75 13.25 5.22 -26.43
C ASN A 75 12.73 6.65 -26.27
N TYR A 76 11.41 6.81 -26.08
CA TYR A 76 10.81 8.12 -25.80
C TYR A 76 11.42 8.74 -24.53
N ALA A 77 11.52 7.95 -23.46
CA ALA A 77 12.09 8.41 -22.21
C ALA A 77 13.57 8.85 -22.34
N GLN A 78 14.36 8.11 -23.13
CA GLN A 78 15.74 8.49 -23.45
C GLN A 78 15.80 9.79 -24.27
N SER A 79 15.00 9.91 -25.32
CA SER A 79 14.94 11.14 -26.14
C SER A 79 14.56 12.38 -25.33
N LEU A 80 13.72 12.20 -24.32
CA LEU A 80 13.28 13.27 -23.43
C LEU A 80 14.41 13.70 -22.47
N ILE A 81 15.24 12.76 -22.00
CA ILE A 81 16.45 13.07 -21.20
C ILE A 81 17.49 13.81 -22.04
N GLU A 82 17.70 13.38 -23.28
CA GLU A 82 18.56 14.06 -24.24
C GLU A 82 18.09 15.48 -24.51
N THR A 83 16.77 15.67 -24.71
CA THR A 83 16.15 16.99 -24.94
C THR A 83 16.35 17.91 -23.73
N PHE A 84 16.31 17.36 -22.50
CA PHE A 84 16.56 18.12 -21.29
C PHE A 84 18.04 18.37 -20.98
N GLY A 85 18.97 17.94 -21.86
CA GLY A 85 20.41 18.14 -21.68
C GLY A 85 21.00 17.32 -20.52
N LEU A 86 20.35 16.21 -20.13
CA LEU A 86 20.73 15.40 -18.98
C LEU A 86 21.55 14.16 -19.33
N SER A 87 21.88 13.96 -20.61
CA SER A 87 22.57 12.77 -21.13
C SER A 87 24.01 12.62 -20.60
N SER A 88 24.66 13.70 -20.17
CA SER A 88 26.02 13.66 -19.61
C SER A 88 26.06 13.60 -18.07
N THR A 89 24.93 13.37 -17.42
CA THR A 89 24.83 13.46 -15.95
C THR A 89 25.25 12.16 -15.25
N PRO A 90 25.69 12.22 -13.97
CA PRO A 90 26.11 11.04 -13.22
C PRO A 90 24.99 10.00 -13.03
N LEU A 91 23.73 10.34 -13.28
CA LEU A 91 22.57 9.46 -13.06
C LEU A 91 22.64 8.16 -13.88
N GLU A 92 23.12 8.23 -15.12
CA GLU A 92 23.22 7.06 -15.99
C GLU A 92 24.42 6.20 -15.62
N HIS A 93 25.58 6.81 -15.37
CA HIS A 93 26.81 6.13 -14.96
C HIS A 93 26.67 5.38 -13.63
N LEU A 94 25.92 5.93 -12.67
CA LEU A 94 25.68 5.25 -11.39
C LEU A 94 24.53 4.22 -11.46
N GLY A 95 23.92 3.99 -12.63
CA GLY A 95 22.81 3.04 -12.80
C GLY A 95 21.54 3.45 -12.05
N LEU A 96 21.37 4.74 -11.79
CA LEU A 96 20.22 5.26 -11.07
C LEU A 96 19.00 5.37 -11.96
N TYR A 97 19.16 5.55 -13.27
CA TYR A 97 18.06 5.74 -14.19
C TYR A 97 17.31 4.43 -14.55
N THR A 98 15.98 4.47 -14.49
CA THR A 98 15.08 3.42 -15.00
C THR A 98 13.76 4.04 -15.49
N TRP A 99 13.39 3.84 -16.75
CA TRP A 99 12.24 4.50 -17.39
C TRP A 99 10.87 4.26 -16.72
N TRP A 100 10.64 3.08 -16.13
CA TRP A 100 9.32 2.73 -15.60
C TRP A 100 9.09 3.09 -14.13
N LYS A 101 10.15 3.39 -13.36
CA LYS A 101 10.02 3.70 -11.92
C LYS A 101 9.75 5.19 -11.73
N PRO A 102 8.67 5.58 -11.03
CA PRO A 102 8.37 6.99 -10.78
C PRO A 102 9.46 7.67 -9.93
N SER A 103 10.13 6.93 -9.05
CA SER A 103 11.26 7.44 -8.27
C SER A 103 12.49 7.75 -9.12
N SER A 104 12.60 7.18 -10.33
CA SER A 104 13.64 7.54 -11.29
C SER A 104 13.37 8.89 -11.92
N TRP A 105 12.15 9.12 -12.38
CA TRP A 105 11.73 10.40 -12.93
C TRP A 105 11.88 11.54 -11.94
N TYR A 106 11.60 11.28 -10.66
CA TYR A 106 11.86 12.26 -9.62
C TYR A 106 13.34 12.66 -9.53
N ARG A 107 14.28 11.70 -9.67
CA ARG A 107 15.72 11.99 -9.65
C ARG A 107 16.16 12.77 -10.88
N VAL A 108 15.63 12.41 -12.05
CA VAL A 108 15.85 13.15 -13.30
C VAL A 108 15.34 14.59 -13.16
N LEU A 109 14.16 14.79 -12.55
CA LEU A 109 13.63 16.12 -12.27
C LEU A 109 14.50 16.92 -11.29
N LEU A 110 15.02 16.28 -10.23
CA LEU A 110 15.92 16.95 -9.29
C LEU A 110 17.23 17.39 -9.97
N GLU A 111 17.82 16.52 -10.80
CA GLU A 111 19.02 16.84 -11.59
C GLU A 111 18.71 17.96 -12.58
N PHE A 112 17.59 17.89 -13.31
CA PHE A 112 17.14 18.94 -14.21
C PHE A 112 17.06 20.30 -13.51
N LEU A 113 16.42 20.35 -12.34
CA LEU A 113 16.28 21.58 -11.56
C LEU A 113 17.62 22.07 -11.02
N HIS A 114 18.52 21.17 -10.65
CA HIS A 114 19.86 21.52 -10.18
C HIS A 114 20.71 22.11 -11.29
N THR A 115 20.73 21.47 -12.46
CA THR A 115 21.58 21.84 -13.60
C THR A 115 21.06 23.06 -14.36
N ASN A 116 19.75 23.17 -14.60
CA ASN A 116 19.19 24.26 -15.43
C ASN A 116 18.93 25.55 -14.65
N TYR A 117 18.68 25.47 -13.34
CA TYR A 117 18.40 26.64 -12.50
C TYR A 117 19.53 26.94 -11.51
N GLU A 118 20.66 26.23 -11.58
CA GLU A 118 21.82 26.34 -10.68
C GLU A 118 21.44 26.31 -9.18
N LEU A 119 20.34 25.64 -8.85
CA LEU A 119 19.80 25.62 -7.50
C LEU A 119 20.61 24.68 -6.61
N SER A 120 20.85 25.05 -5.36
CA SER A 120 21.37 24.10 -4.36
C SER A 120 20.46 22.86 -4.27
N TRP A 121 21.06 21.69 -4.02
CA TRP A 121 20.36 20.42 -3.83
C TRP A 121 19.24 20.49 -2.79
N LEU A 122 19.41 21.29 -1.74
CA LEU A 122 18.36 21.51 -0.76
C LEU A 122 17.17 22.25 -1.37
N THR A 123 17.43 23.23 -2.22
CA THR A 123 16.42 24.04 -2.88
C THR A 123 15.65 23.24 -3.93
N THR A 124 16.31 22.34 -4.66
CA THR A 124 15.62 21.44 -5.62
C THR A 124 14.71 20.46 -4.90
N ILE A 125 15.14 19.90 -3.78
CA ILE A 125 14.31 19.03 -2.92
C ILE A 125 13.11 19.81 -2.38
N ILE A 126 13.30 21.05 -1.92
CA ILE A 126 12.22 21.94 -1.46
C ILE A 126 11.21 22.22 -2.58
N CYS A 127 11.69 22.51 -3.79
CA CYS A 127 10.83 22.73 -4.95
C CYS A 127 10.01 21.47 -5.28
N GLY A 128 10.64 20.30 -5.21
CA GLY A 128 9.97 19.01 -5.37
C GLY A 128 8.97 18.67 -4.26
N ILE A 129 9.13 19.22 -3.05
CA ILE A 129 8.10 19.11 -1.99
C ILE A 129 6.95 20.07 -2.27
N ARG A 130 7.24 21.30 -2.74
CA ARG A 130 6.23 22.32 -3.07
C ARG A 130 5.28 21.86 -4.19
N SER A 131 5.77 21.07 -5.16
CA SER A 131 4.91 20.49 -6.20
C SER A 131 3.85 19.53 -5.63
N ARG A 132 4.13 18.83 -4.52
CA ARG A 132 3.11 18.00 -3.83
C ARG A 132 1.92 18.79 -3.37
N VAL A 133 2.17 20.00 -2.84
CA VAL A 133 1.13 20.86 -2.26
C VAL A 133 0.13 21.27 -3.35
N SER A 134 0.60 21.49 -4.58
CA SER A 134 -0.28 21.73 -5.73
C SER A 134 -1.08 20.47 -6.11
N SER A 135 -0.47 19.28 -6.01
CA SER A 135 -1.14 18.01 -6.31
C SER A 135 -2.16 17.56 -5.26
N VAL A 136 -2.12 18.11 -4.02
CA VAL A 136 -3.16 17.89 -3.00
C VAL A 136 -4.54 18.35 -3.50
N MET A 137 -4.59 19.36 -4.37
CA MET A 137 -5.84 19.76 -5.04
C MET A 137 -6.32 18.74 -6.09
N LEU A 138 -5.47 17.82 -6.55
CA LEU A 138 -5.77 16.84 -7.60
C LEU A 138 -6.13 15.44 -7.05
N TYR A 139 -6.64 15.33 -5.82
CA TYR A 139 -7.22 14.09 -5.25
C TYR A 139 -6.28 12.85 -5.23
N SER A 140 -4.96 13.03 -5.36
CA SER A 140 -4.01 11.92 -5.32
C SER A 140 -3.65 11.54 -3.88
N SER A 141 -3.47 10.24 -3.62
CA SER A 141 -2.97 9.72 -2.35
C SER A 141 -1.57 10.27 -2.04
N ASN A 142 -1.49 11.28 -1.18
CA ASN A 142 -0.25 11.94 -0.74
C ASN A 142 0.85 10.96 -0.30
N VAL A 143 0.46 9.81 0.23
CA VAL A 143 1.37 8.73 0.66
C VAL A 143 2.22 8.19 -0.50
N GLY A 144 1.65 8.03 -1.69
CA GLY A 144 2.38 7.50 -2.85
C GLY A 144 3.49 8.45 -3.33
N LEU A 145 3.20 9.76 -3.33
CA LEU A 145 4.19 10.80 -3.64
C LEU A 145 5.29 10.88 -2.58
N PHE A 146 4.91 10.75 -1.30
CA PHE A 146 5.87 10.68 -0.19
C PHE A 146 6.88 9.56 -0.38
N PHE A 147 6.39 8.33 -0.56
CA PHE A 147 7.24 7.15 -0.74
C PHE A 147 8.09 7.23 -2.00
N THR A 148 7.55 7.75 -3.11
CA THR A 148 8.28 7.88 -4.37
C THR A 148 9.53 8.75 -4.21
N GLN A 149 9.40 9.90 -3.55
CA GLN A 149 10.51 10.83 -3.38
C GLN A 149 11.49 10.36 -2.31
N TYR A 150 10.98 9.77 -1.22
CA TYR A 150 11.84 9.11 -0.23
C TYR A 150 12.72 8.04 -0.89
N CYS A 151 12.13 7.12 -1.67
CA CYS A 151 12.87 6.09 -2.39
C CYS A 151 13.87 6.68 -3.40
N GLY A 152 13.53 7.80 -4.04
CA GLY A 152 14.43 8.50 -4.95
C GLY A 152 15.65 9.06 -4.23
N ILE A 153 15.44 9.83 -3.16
CA ILE A 153 16.50 10.48 -2.39
C ILE A 153 17.37 9.45 -1.67
N LYS A 154 16.75 8.47 -1.01
CA LYS A 154 17.47 7.39 -0.31
C LYS A 154 18.40 6.63 -1.26
N LYS A 155 17.91 6.29 -2.45
CA LYS A 155 18.72 5.56 -3.43
C LYS A 155 19.88 6.41 -3.98
N MET A 156 19.73 7.73 -4.09
CA MET A 156 20.85 8.62 -4.43
C MET A 156 21.89 8.70 -3.32
N ALA A 157 21.45 8.70 -2.06
CA ALA A 157 22.35 8.69 -0.91
C ALA A 157 23.13 7.37 -0.79
N GLU A 158 22.47 6.23 -1.02
CA GLU A 158 23.10 4.90 -0.96
C GLU A 158 24.21 4.71 -1.99
N VAL A 159 24.12 5.37 -3.15
CA VAL A 159 25.15 5.30 -4.21
C VAL A 159 26.17 6.44 -4.07
N VAL A 160 26.15 7.18 -2.96
CA VAL A 160 27.09 8.26 -2.63
C VAL A 160 27.21 9.26 -3.78
N TYR A 161 26.11 9.96 -4.05
CA TYR A 161 26.06 10.91 -5.16
C TYR A 161 27.18 11.98 -5.03
N PRO A 162 28.04 12.18 -6.05
CA PRO A 162 29.27 12.96 -5.91
C PRO A 162 29.03 14.46 -5.62
N SER A 163 27.87 15.01 -5.99
CA SER A 163 27.52 16.39 -5.67
C SER A 163 27.06 16.57 -4.21
N TRP A 164 26.65 15.50 -3.53
CA TRP A 164 26.14 15.54 -2.15
C TRP A 164 27.24 15.39 -1.09
N THR A 165 28.37 14.80 -1.47
CA THR A 165 29.56 14.72 -0.62
C THR A 165 30.31 16.05 -0.54
N ARG A 166 30.16 16.94 -1.53
CA ARG A 166 30.86 18.24 -1.58
C ARG A 166 29.99 19.44 -1.16
N SER A 167 28.66 19.29 -1.15
CA SER A 167 27.71 20.38 -0.90
C SER A 167 27.37 20.55 0.58
N GLY A 168 28.34 20.99 1.40
CA GLY A 168 28.13 21.30 2.82
C GLY A 168 27.73 22.75 3.07
N THR A 169 26.44 23.10 3.02
CA THR A 169 25.96 24.47 3.29
C THR A 169 25.59 24.75 4.75
N LEU A 170 25.62 23.74 5.64
CA LEU A 170 25.32 23.87 7.06
C LEU A 170 26.11 22.82 7.85
N SER A 171 27.37 23.07 8.21
CA SER A 171 28.23 22.28 9.13
C SER A 171 28.39 20.75 8.92
N PHE A 172 27.70 20.13 7.95
CA PHE A 172 27.78 18.70 7.66
C PHE A 172 28.65 18.50 6.43
N THR A 173 29.78 17.81 6.63
CA THR A 173 30.80 17.53 5.61
C THR A 173 30.37 16.47 4.59
N ASP A 174 29.41 15.61 4.93
CA ASP A 174 28.84 14.61 4.00
C ASP A 174 27.35 14.36 4.30
N LEU A 175 26.49 14.60 3.32
CA LEU A 175 25.04 14.42 3.47
C LEU A 175 24.58 12.97 3.19
N THR A 176 25.46 12.11 2.70
CA THR A 176 25.17 10.72 2.35
C THR A 176 25.28 9.76 3.55
N VAL A 177 26.00 10.19 4.59
CA VAL A 177 26.19 9.43 5.83
C VAL A 177 25.08 9.77 6.83
N SER A 178 24.78 8.85 7.75
CA SER A 178 23.90 9.14 8.89
C SER A 178 24.55 10.19 9.80
N ASP A 179 23.74 11.04 10.44
CA ASP A 179 24.24 12.16 11.22
C ASP A 179 25.02 11.68 12.46
N PRO A 180 26.34 11.94 12.53
CA PRO A 180 27.16 11.52 13.67
C PRO A 180 26.83 12.30 14.96
N ALA A 181 26.25 13.51 14.85
CA ALA A 181 25.94 14.36 15.98
C ALA A 181 24.51 14.14 16.53
N PHE A 182 23.70 13.30 15.87
CA PHE A 182 22.28 13.04 16.18
C PHE A 182 21.39 14.31 16.27
N LEU A 183 21.84 15.45 15.77
CA LEU A 183 21.09 16.71 15.71
C LEU A 183 19.95 16.64 14.70
N LEU A 184 20.19 16.04 13.54
CA LEU A 184 19.21 15.87 12.46
C LEU A 184 18.10 14.86 12.85
N PRO A 185 18.40 13.67 13.40
CA PRO A 185 17.38 12.77 13.91
C PRO A 185 16.54 13.35 15.06
N THR A 186 17.15 14.10 15.98
CA THR A 186 16.39 14.76 17.07
C THR A 186 15.46 15.83 16.53
N LEU A 187 15.94 16.71 15.65
CA LEU A 187 15.12 17.73 15.01
C LEU A 187 13.99 17.12 14.18
N THR A 188 14.26 16.01 13.49
CA THR A 188 13.25 15.23 12.76
C THR A 188 12.16 14.73 13.71
N ALA A 189 12.52 14.12 14.84
CA ALA A 189 11.56 13.64 15.83
C ALA A 189 10.69 14.78 16.39
N ILE A 190 11.29 15.94 16.67
CA ILE A 190 10.55 17.14 17.09
C ILE A 190 9.58 17.58 15.99
N CYS A 191 10.02 17.73 14.74
CA CYS A 191 9.14 18.11 13.64
C CYS A 191 7.97 17.13 13.43
N PHE A 192 8.22 15.82 13.49
CA PHE A 192 7.18 14.81 13.33
C PHE A 192 6.17 14.82 14.49
N THR A 193 6.61 15.02 15.73
CA THR A 193 5.68 15.11 16.87
C THR A 193 4.76 16.32 16.75
N PHE A 194 5.31 17.49 16.37
CA PHE A 194 4.52 18.69 16.10
C PHE A 194 3.54 18.50 14.93
N ALA A 195 4.01 17.92 13.83
CA ALA A 195 3.18 17.65 12.66
C ALA A 195 2.04 16.67 13.02
N THR A 196 2.36 15.61 13.76
CA THR A 196 1.38 14.60 14.17
C THR A 196 0.35 15.17 15.13
N LYS A 197 0.77 16.00 16.10
CA LYS A 197 -0.15 16.69 17.01
C LYS A 197 -1.15 17.55 16.25
N LYS A 198 -0.65 18.41 15.34
CA LYS A 198 -1.52 19.24 14.48
C LYS A 198 -2.43 18.39 13.60
N TRP A 199 -1.95 17.29 13.05
CA TRP A 199 -2.75 16.41 12.19
C TRP A 199 -3.88 15.72 12.95
N ILE A 200 -3.62 15.26 14.18
CA ILE A 200 -4.64 14.70 15.09
C ILE A 200 -5.72 15.76 15.41
N GLU A 201 -5.32 16.99 15.71
CA GLU A 201 -6.23 18.10 16.00
C GLU A 201 -7.06 18.51 14.76
N ILE A 202 -6.45 18.56 13.57
CA ILE A 202 -7.12 18.95 12.32
C ILE A 202 -8.14 17.90 11.88
N LEU A 203 -7.79 16.62 11.92
CA LEU A 203 -8.70 15.55 11.47
C LEU A 203 -9.68 15.11 12.55
N GLN A 204 -9.59 15.65 13.77
CA GLN A 204 -10.42 15.24 14.92
C GLN A 204 -10.34 13.72 15.19
N MET A 205 -9.26 13.06 14.77
CA MET A 205 -9.08 11.61 14.84
C MET A 205 -8.57 11.12 16.20
N GLN A 206 -8.76 11.91 17.26
CA GLN A 206 -8.21 11.63 18.59
C GLN A 206 -8.64 10.26 19.12
N LYS A 207 -9.91 9.87 18.90
CA LYS A 207 -10.48 8.57 19.31
C LYS A 207 -9.89 7.41 18.49
N THR A 208 -9.74 7.58 17.17
CA THR A 208 -9.17 6.57 16.26
C THR A 208 -7.69 6.31 16.57
N VAL A 209 -6.92 7.38 16.81
CA VAL A 209 -5.49 7.27 17.08
C VAL A 209 -5.22 6.67 18.46
N SER A 210 -6.02 7.02 19.48
CA SER A 210 -5.91 6.40 20.82
C SER A 210 -6.19 4.89 20.75
N ASN A 211 -7.19 4.46 19.97
CA ASN A 211 -7.48 3.05 19.75
C ASN A 211 -6.35 2.31 19.01
N TRP A 212 -5.74 2.94 18.00
CA TRP A 212 -4.60 2.37 17.26
C TRP A 212 -3.33 2.27 18.12
N MET A 213 -3.08 3.25 18.98
CA MET A 213 -1.97 3.25 19.95
C MET A 213 -2.29 2.47 21.23
N LEU A 214 -3.00 1.35 21.10
CA LEU A 214 -3.26 0.41 22.19
C LEU A 214 -3.93 1.06 23.43
N GLY A 215 -4.78 2.07 23.25
CA GLY A 215 -5.52 2.71 24.33
C GLY A 215 -4.70 3.73 25.14
N LEU A 216 -3.51 4.13 24.66
CA LEU A 216 -2.77 5.21 25.29
C LEU A 216 -3.57 6.52 25.23
N LYS A 217 -3.59 7.25 26.35
CA LYS A 217 -4.20 8.58 26.39
C LYS A 217 -3.49 9.50 25.38
N PRO A 218 -4.22 10.39 24.67
CA PRO A 218 -3.68 11.19 23.56
C PRO A 218 -2.41 11.98 23.87
N TYR A 219 -2.24 12.42 25.12
CA TYR A 219 -1.06 13.15 25.56
C TYR A 219 0.19 12.26 25.69
N ASN A 220 0.02 10.99 26.06
CA ASN A 220 1.11 10.01 26.18
C ASN A 220 1.44 9.34 24.85
N THR A 221 0.53 9.40 23.87
CA THR A 221 0.70 8.91 22.49
C THR A 221 1.85 9.61 21.74
N ILE A 222 2.23 10.83 22.15
CA ILE A 222 3.26 11.62 21.44
C ILE A 222 4.68 11.05 21.68
N TYR A 223 4.96 10.54 22.88
CA TYR A 223 6.28 10.00 23.23
C TYR A 223 6.71 8.78 22.39
N PRO A 224 5.88 7.73 22.19
CA PRO A 224 6.27 6.61 21.34
C PRO A 224 6.44 7.04 19.87
N ILE A 225 5.63 7.99 19.37
CA ILE A 225 5.80 8.55 18.02
C ILE A 225 7.17 9.23 17.89
N ALA A 226 7.56 10.03 18.89
CA ALA A 226 8.85 10.70 18.93
C ALA A 226 10.01 9.69 18.93
N ALA A 227 9.93 8.69 19.81
CA ALA A 227 10.97 7.67 19.96
C ALA A 227 11.13 6.83 18.69
N CYS A 228 10.03 6.38 18.09
CA CYS A 228 10.06 5.64 16.83
C CYS A 228 10.63 6.50 15.68
N SER A 229 10.22 7.77 15.59
CA SER A 229 10.71 8.70 14.57
C SER A 229 12.21 8.95 14.71
N PHE A 230 12.69 9.14 15.95
CA PHE A 230 14.11 9.31 16.25
C PHE A 230 14.92 8.07 15.85
N PHE A 231 14.48 6.87 16.26
CA PHE A 231 15.18 5.63 15.94
C PHE A 231 15.27 5.37 14.44
N VAL A 232 14.17 5.61 13.71
CA VAL A 232 14.17 5.50 12.24
C VAL A 232 15.13 6.52 11.62
N ALA A 233 15.09 7.77 12.07
CA ALA A 233 15.94 8.83 11.52
C ALA A 233 17.44 8.60 11.77
N SER A 234 17.82 7.99 12.89
CA SER A 234 19.22 7.65 13.17
C SER A 234 19.80 6.58 12.23
N ASN A 235 18.96 5.80 11.55
CA ASN A 235 19.38 4.73 10.63
C ASN A 235 19.40 5.15 9.15
N VAL A 236 19.05 6.41 8.85
CA VAL A 236 18.82 6.88 7.47
C VAL A 236 19.82 7.99 7.14
N PRO A 237 20.24 8.15 5.87
CA PRO A 237 21.15 9.23 5.47
C PRO A 237 20.67 10.63 5.85
N SER A 238 21.61 11.51 6.20
CA SER A 238 21.34 12.89 6.66
C SER A 238 20.48 13.70 5.69
N ILE A 239 20.69 13.55 4.38
CA ILE A 239 19.88 14.23 3.35
C ILE A 239 18.38 13.92 3.46
N VAL A 240 18.03 12.71 3.90
CA VAL A 240 16.63 12.29 4.07
C VAL A 240 16.04 12.93 5.32
N CYS A 241 16.81 13.05 6.40
CA CYS A 241 16.41 13.78 7.60
C CYS A 241 16.13 15.25 7.29
N ILE A 242 17.01 15.90 6.50
CA ILE A 242 16.78 17.28 6.03
C ILE A 242 15.49 17.36 5.23
N TYR A 243 15.28 16.45 4.27
CA TYR A 243 14.04 16.36 3.50
C TYR A 243 12.80 16.21 4.40
N TRP A 244 12.85 15.38 5.44
CA TRP A 244 11.75 15.19 6.38
C TRP A 244 11.44 16.41 7.22
N ILE A 245 12.48 17.08 7.74
CA ILE A 245 12.35 18.33 8.51
C ILE A 245 11.69 19.39 7.62
N THR A 246 12.23 19.61 6.42
CA THR A 246 11.70 20.64 5.52
C THR A 246 10.31 20.31 5.02
N SER A 247 10.01 19.05 4.70
CA SER A 247 8.66 18.61 4.32
C SER A 247 7.65 18.84 5.45
N SER A 248 8.05 18.59 6.69
CA SER A 248 7.19 18.82 7.86
C SER A 248 6.94 20.32 8.08
N LEU A 249 7.97 21.16 7.91
CA LEU A 249 7.84 22.62 8.01
C LEU A 249 6.91 23.19 6.93
N ILE A 250 7.10 22.82 5.66
CA ILE A 250 6.24 23.27 4.55
C ILE A 250 4.80 22.82 4.78
N SER A 251 4.58 21.58 5.22
CA SER A 251 3.24 21.06 5.52
C SER A 251 2.57 21.85 6.64
N ASN A 252 3.33 22.19 7.69
CA ASN A 252 2.85 23.01 8.80
C ASN A 252 2.49 24.43 8.37
N ILE A 253 3.34 25.06 7.54
CA ILE A 253 3.09 26.40 6.99
C ILE A 253 1.82 26.36 6.13
N HIS A 254 1.70 25.38 5.24
CA HIS A 254 0.52 25.23 4.39
C HIS A 254 -0.76 25.02 5.19
N ALA A 255 -0.74 24.14 6.19
CA ALA A 255 -1.89 23.93 7.07
C ALA A 255 -2.29 25.21 7.83
N THR A 256 -1.31 26.00 8.30
CA THR A 256 -1.57 27.29 8.94
C THR A 256 -2.13 28.33 7.97
N VAL A 257 -1.60 28.40 6.74
CA VAL A 257 -2.08 29.30 5.69
C VAL A 257 -3.53 28.96 5.30
N LEU A 258 -3.86 27.69 5.09
CA LEU A 258 -5.23 27.26 4.76
C LEU A 258 -6.24 27.53 5.88
N ARG A 259 -5.80 27.53 7.14
CA ARG A 259 -6.66 27.82 8.29
C ARG A 259 -6.89 29.34 8.48
N THR A 260 -6.16 30.18 7.77
CA THR A 260 -6.28 31.64 7.87
C THR A 260 -7.61 32.10 7.26
N ARG A 261 -8.36 32.96 7.98
CA ARG A 261 -9.70 33.44 7.57
C ARG A 261 -9.75 34.03 6.16
N THR A 262 -8.67 34.66 5.70
CA THR A 262 -8.57 35.27 4.38
C THR A 262 -8.63 34.25 3.24
N VAL A 263 -7.93 33.12 3.40
CA VAL A 263 -7.90 32.03 2.41
C VAL A 263 -9.24 31.29 2.39
N HIS A 264 -9.81 31.11 3.57
CA HIS A 264 -11.12 30.51 3.74
C HIS A 264 -12.25 31.35 3.13
N SER A 265 -12.16 32.68 3.24
CA SER A 265 -13.06 33.63 2.58
C SER A 265 -12.88 33.65 1.06
N LEU A 266 -11.66 33.48 0.55
CA LEU A 266 -11.36 33.47 -0.88
C LEU A 266 -11.77 32.15 -1.56
N LEU A 267 -11.62 31.01 -0.87
CA LEU A 267 -11.90 29.68 -1.41
C LEU A 267 -13.36 29.21 -1.22
N HIS A 268 -14.26 30.05 -0.67
CA HIS A 268 -15.64 29.66 -0.33
C HIS A 268 -15.73 28.30 0.38
N LEU A 269 -14.73 27.97 1.21
CA LEU A 269 -14.79 26.77 2.03
C LEU A 269 -15.91 26.96 3.06
N PRO A 270 -16.62 25.90 3.47
CA PRO A 270 -17.64 26.02 4.50
C PRO A 270 -16.98 26.48 5.79
N ALA A 271 -17.38 27.65 6.27
CA ALA A 271 -16.86 28.20 7.52
C ALA A 271 -17.08 27.15 8.59
N VAL A 272 -16.00 26.76 9.26
CA VAL A 272 -16.10 26.17 10.59
C VAL A 272 -16.63 27.29 11.49
N CYS A 273 -17.91 27.62 11.32
CA CYS A 273 -18.69 28.41 12.24
C CYS A 273 -18.76 27.57 13.50
N SER A 274 -17.82 27.81 14.41
CA SER A 274 -17.91 27.38 15.79
C SER A 274 -18.97 28.22 16.48
N ASP A 275 -20.24 28.02 16.11
CA ASP A 275 -21.32 28.33 17.02
C ASP A 275 -21.28 27.25 18.12
N PRO A 276 -21.06 27.62 19.39
CA PRO A 276 -21.05 26.67 20.50
C PRO A 276 -22.36 25.87 20.60
N ALA A 277 -23.49 26.41 20.10
CA ALA A 277 -24.77 25.71 20.07
C ALA A 277 -24.81 24.59 19.02
N GLU A 278 -24.35 24.86 17.79
CA GLU A 278 -24.32 23.84 16.72
C GLU A 278 -23.28 22.76 17.01
N THR A 279 -22.14 23.11 17.62
CA THR A 279 -21.13 22.14 18.08
C THR A 279 -21.73 21.16 19.10
N ARG A 280 -22.50 21.68 20.07
CA ARG A 280 -23.21 20.85 21.06
C ARG A 280 -24.27 19.97 20.41
N ARG A 281 -24.98 20.49 19.40
CA ARG A 281 -25.99 19.72 18.65
C ARG A 281 -25.36 18.56 17.88
N ILE A 282 -24.24 18.81 17.19
CA ILE A 282 -23.50 17.77 16.47
C ILE A 282 -22.93 16.72 17.43
N GLU A 283 -22.41 17.14 18.59
CA GLU A 283 -21.92 16.22 19.62
C GLU A 283 -23.05 15.33 20.18
N LEU A 284 -24.22 15.92 20.48
CA LEU A 284 -25.42 15.17 20.89
C LEU A 284 -25.89 14.21 19.80
N LEU A 285 -25.92 14.64 18.53
CA LEU A 285 -26.31 13.78 17.41
C LEU A 285 -25.34 12.60 17.24
N ASN A 286 -24.04 12.86 17.32
CA ASN A 286 -23.01 11.82 17.28
C ASN A 286 -23.16 10.86 18.46
N TYR A 287 -23.38 11.37 19.67
CA TYR A 287 -23.63 10.55 20.86
C TYR A 287 -24.88 9.67 20.71
N VAL A 288 -26.01 10.25 20.27
CA VAL A 288 -27.25 9.50 20.02
C VAL A 288 -27.06 8.46 18.92
N SER A 289 -26.29 8.78 17.87
CA SER A 289 -25.98 7.84 16.79
C SER A 289 -25.11 6.67 17.28
N GLU A 290 -24.10 6.90 18.14
CA GLU A 290 -23.32 5.83 18.77
C GLU A 290 -24.18 4.94 19.65
N MET A 291 -25.06 5.53 20.46
CA MET A 291 -25.97 4.78 21.34
C MET A 291 -26.97 3.93 20.54
N ARG A 292 -27.45 4.46 19.40
CA ARG A 292 -28.32 3.72 18.47
C ARG A 292 -27.56 2.54 17.84
N TRP A 293 -26.33 2.76 17.39
CA TRP A 293 -25.47 1.70 16.84
C TRP A 293 -25.17 0.59 17.86
N ARG A 294 -24.86 0.95 19.12
CA ARG A 294 -24.63 -0.04 20.19
C ARG A 294 -25.85 -0.93 20.40
N ARG A 295 -27.04 -0.34 20.55
CA ARG A 295 -28.30 -1.09 20.64
C ARG A 295 -28.55 -1.99 19.43
N ALA A 296 -28.30 -1.50 18.22
CA ALA A 296 -28.43 -2.30 17.00
C ALA A 296 -27.43 -3.47 16.98
N SER A 297 -26.19 -3.26 17.44
CA SER A 297 -25.17 -4.31 17.51
C SER A 297 -25.47 -5.38 18.57
N GLU A 298 -26.00 -4.97 19.73
CA GLU A 298 -26.42 -5.88 20.80
C GLU A 298 -27.61 -6.72 20.35
N THR A 299 -28.63 -6.12 19.74
CA THR A 299 -29.79 -6.84 19.19
C THR A 299 -29.39 -7.81 18.07
N LEU A 300 -28.47 -7.43 17.18
CA LEU A 300 -27.87 -8.34 16.19
C LEU A 300 -27.11 -9.50 16.85
N GLY A 301 -26.35 -9.22 17.92
CA GLY A 301 -25.65 -10.25 18.68
C GLY A 301 -26.60 -11.24 19.37
N VAL A 302 -27.69 -10.74 19.96
CA VAL A 302 -28.76 -11.57 20.55
C VAL A 302 -29.45 -12.40 19.48
N GLN A 303 -29.82 -11.81 18.34
CA GLN A 303 -30.44 -12.58 17.25
C GLN A 303 -29.52 -13.67 16.69
N LYS A 304 -28.21 -13.39 16.53
CA LYS A 304 -27.25 -14.42 16.13
C LYS A 304 -27.18 -15.57 17.13
N LYS A 305 -27.16 -15.26 18.44
CA LYS A 305 -27.17 -16.29 19.49
C LYS A 305 -28.46 -17.11 19.48
N VAL A 306 -29.61 -16.46 19.30
CA VAL A 306 -30.92 -17.16 19.20
C VAL A 306 -30.94 -18.06 17.96
N ALA A 307 -30.51 -17.58 16.79
CA ALA A 307 -30.45 -18.38 15.57
C ALA A 307 -29.47 -19.56 15.67
N GLU A 308 -28.36 -19.40 16.40
CA GLU A 308 -27.40 -20.48 16.67
C GLU A 308 -27.99 -21.54 17.62
N ILE A 309 -28.73 -21.11 18.65
CA ILE A 309 -29.46 -22.01 19.55
C ILE A 309 -30.56 -22.76 18.80
N GLU A 310 -31.32 -22.08 17.95
CA GLU A 310 -32.40 -22.67 17.15
C GLU A 310 -31.85 -23.72 16.17
N LYS A 311 -30.76 -23.41 15.46
CA LYS A 311 -30.05 -24.38 14.61
C LYS A 311 -29.55 -25.59 15.39
N LYS A 312 -29.04 -25.39 16.61
CA LYS A 312 -28.57 -26.48 17.46
C LYS A 312 -29.73 -27.37 17.91
N SER A 313 -30.85 -26.77 18.35
CA SER A 313 -32.06 -27.50 18.73
C SER A 313 -32.62 -28.32 17.57
N GLN A 314 -32.67 -27.75 16.36
CA GLN A 314 -33.21 -28.41 15.18
C GLN A 314 -32.34 -29.60 14.74
N ASN A 315 -31.02 -29.49 14.89
CA ASN A 315 -30.08 -30.59 14.61
C ASN A 315 -30.20 -31.72 15.66
N ASP A 316 -30.39 -31.35 16.93
CA ASP A 316 -30.59 -32.31 18.03
C ASP A 316 -31.92 -33.08 17.84
N ASP A 317 -33.01 -32.42 17.46
CA ASP A 317 -34.29 -33.09 17.20
C ASP A 317 -34.24 -33.98 15.95
N LEU A 318 -33.55 -33.55 14.88
CA LEU A 318 -33.30 -34.37 13.69
C LEU A 318 -32.51 -35.64 14.05
N SER A 319 -31.47 -35.52 14.87
CA SER A 319 -30.67 -36.68 15.30
C SER A 319 -31.49 -37.69 16.13
N ARG A 320 -32.40 -37.22 17.00
CA ARG A 320 -33.32 -38.11 17.75
C ARG A 320 -34.35 -38.80 16.85
N SER A 321 -34.82 -38.13 15.80
CA SER A 321 -35.76 -38.74 14.85
C SER A 321 -35.11 -39.88 14.06
N LEU A 322 -33.87 -39.67 13.60
CA LEU A 322 -33.10 -40.70 12.91
C LEU A 322 -32.79 -41.90 13.81
N ALA A 323 -32.45 -41.67 15.07
CA ALA A 323 -32.20 -42.74 16.04
C ALA A 323 -33.44 -43.65 16.26
N LYS A 324 -34.63 -43.04 16.39
CA LYS A 324 -35.89 -43.79 16.52
C LYS A 324 -36.22 -44.59 15.26
N GLU A 325 -35.94 -44.05 14.08
CA GLU A 325 -36.17 -44.74 12.82
C GLU A 325 -35.22 -45.94 12.65
N THR A 326 -33.95 -45.80 13.04
CA THR A 326 -33.00 -46.92 13.06
C THR A 326 -33.39 -48.03 14.04
N GLU A 327 -33.84 -47.70 15.25
CA GLU A 327 -34.34 -48.71 16.21
C GLU A 327 -35.57 -49.44 15.67
N ASN A 328 -36.48 -48.73 15.00
CA ASN A 328 -37.69 -49.34 14.44
C ASN A 328 -37.36 -50.28 13.26
N ILE A 329 -36.38 -49.93 12.43
CA ILE A 329 -35.88 -50.79 11.34
C ILE A 329 -35.16 -52.02 11.90
N GLU A 330 -34.38 -51.87 12.96
CA GLU A 330 -33.69 -52.98 13.62
C GLU A 330 -34.69 -53.96 14.26
N SER A 331 -35.71 -53.43 14.95
CA SER A 331 -36.82 -54.24 15.48
C SER A 331 -37.61 -54.97 14.38
N GLN A 332 -37.85 -54.32 13.24
CA GLN A 332 -38.55 -54.93 12.10
C GLN A 332 -37.71 -56.04 11.42
N LYS A 333 -36.39 -55.88 11.37
CA LYS A 333 -35.48 -56.94 10.89
C LYS A 333 -35.47 -58.13 11.84
N ASP A 334 -35.40 -57.90 13.16
CA ASP A 334 -35.44 -58.96 14.16
C ASP A 334 -36.75 -59.76 14.13
N LEU A 335 -37.87 -59.10 13.80
CA LEU A 335 -39.16 -59.76 13.57
C LEU A 335 -39.17 -60.61 12.29
N LEU A 336 -38.58 -60.12 11.19
CA LEU A 336 -38.45 -60.87 9.93
C LEU A 336 -37.53 -62.10 10.05
N PHE A 337 -36.52 -62.06 10.92
CA PHE A 337 -35.65 -63.21 11.19
C PHE A 337 -36.29 -64.28 12.10
N ARG A 338 -37.49 -64.04 12.64
CA ARG A 338 -38.19 -64.96 13.55
C ARG A 338 -39.29 -65.78 12.86
N GLU A 339 -39.56 -65.57 11.58
CA GLU A 339 -40.50 -66.40 10.83
C GLU A 339 -39.83 -67.72 10.37
N PRO A 340 -40.41 -68.90 10.70
CA PRO A 340 -39.83 -70.17 10.30
C PRO A 340 -40.11 -70.42 8.81
N TRP A 341 -39.05 -70.72 8.05
CA TRP A 341 -39.10 -71.07 6.64
C TRP A 341 -39.96 -72.32 6.40
N ASN A 342 -41.24 -72.14 6.08
CA ASN A 342 -42.08 -73.20 5.54
C ASN A 342 -41.79 -73.34 4.04
N VAL A 343 -40.96 -74.33 3.72
CA VAL A 343 -40.73 -74.84 2.37
C VAL A 343 -41.92 -75.72 1.98
N ILE A 344 -42.67 -75.36 0.94
CA ILE A 344 -43.60 -76.29 0.27
C ILE A 344 -43.55 -76.09 -1.25
N TYR A 345 -43.32 -77.24 -1.92
CA TYR A 345 -43.38 -77.53 -3.36
C TYR A 345 -44.81 -77.62 -3.89
#